data_AF-A0A1V6BQQ3-F1
#
_entry.id   AF-A0A1V6BQQ3-F1
#
_cell.length_a   1.000
_cell.length_b   1.000
_cell.length_c   1.000
_cell.angle_alpha   90.00
_cell.angle_beta   90.00
_cell.angle_gamma   90.00
#
_symmetry.space_group_name_H-M   'P 1'
#
loop_
_entity.id
_entity.type
_entity.pdbx_description
1 polymer ?
#
loop_
_entity_poly.entity_id
_entity_poly.type
_entity_poly.pdbx_seq_one_letter_code
_entity_poly.pdbx_strand_id
1 'polypeptide(L)'
;MEREWVFSNLEGGGVIDLPSPYRTHTLVKKILFGRLFLSTAKRLCEKYRFVYKDREYNAEELQDNFSKIILAADIPDYNPLIYLKPRQKKEYYKMVYDGQGTFKYERKTPPKVGFYIWLESLEPELGYQVAIRLIDALSRYCFTAPAKQPPGS
;
A
#
# COMPACT_ATOMS: atom_id res chain seq x y z
N MET A 1 23.56 14.59 18.05
CA MET A 1 22.74 15.77 18.37
C MET A 1 21.30 15.64 17.86
N GLU A 2 21.02 14.93 16.76
CA GLU A 2 19.64 14.75 16.24
C GLU A 2 18.79 13.68 16.96
N ARG A 3 19.41 12.71 17.64
CA ARG A 3 18.66 11.61 18.29
C ARG A 3 17.79 12.09 19.45
N GLU A 4 18.23 13.09 20.22
CA GLU A 4 17.48 13.52 21.42
C GLU A 4 16.21 14.32 21.09
N TRP A 5 16.18 15.05 19.97
CA TRP A 5 15.01 15.83 19.56
C TRP A 5 13.78 14.97 19.19
N VAL A 6 14.03 13.78 18.64
CA VAL A 6 12.93 12.87 18.24
C VAL A 6 12.23 12.29 19.46
N PHE A 7 12.96 12.01 20.53
CA PHE A 7 12.41 11.35 21.72
C PHE A 7 11.82 12.33 22.74
N SER A 8 12.23 13.60 22.74
CA SER A 8 11.66 14.63 23.64
C SER A 8 10.20 14.97 23.34
N ASN A 9 9.69 14.63 22.15
CA ASN A 9 8.30 14.92 21.74
C ASN A 9 7.32 13.76 21.99
N LEU A 10 7.78 12.65 22.55
CA LEU A 10 6.94 11.46 22.80
C LEU A 10 6.35 11.41 24.22
N GLU A 11 6.82 12.27 25.14
CA GLU A 11 6.37 12.29 26.54
C GLU A 11 5.15 13.21 26.79
N GLY A 12 4.78 14.06 25.82
CA GLY A 12 3.61 14.92 25.91
C GLY A 12 2.44 14.34 25.12
N GLY A 13 1.30 14.10 25.77
CA GLY A 13 0.03 13.70 25.13
C GLY A 13 -0.61 14.79 24.24
N GLY A 14 0.19 15.55 23.50
CA GLY A 14 -0.22 16.50 22.48
C GLY A 14 -0.12 15.88 21.09
N VAL A 15 -0.93 16.41 20.16
CA VAL A 15 -0.90 16.02 18.74
C VAL A 15 0.52 16.22 18.22
N ILE A 16 1.17 15.13 17.80
CA ILE A 16 2.51 15.18 17.22
C ILE A 16 2.42 16.00 15.93
N ASP A 17 3.05 17.18 15.92
CA ASP A 17 3.23 17.99 14.72
C ASP A 17 4.27 17.31 13.83
N LEU A 18 3.82 16.28 13.11
CA LEU A 18 4.64 15.56 12.16
C LEU A 18 4.95 16.50 10.99
N PRO A 19 6.23 16.65 10.58
CA PRO A 19 6.56 17.48 9.44
C PRO A 19 5.73 17.03 8.23
N SER A 20 5.19 18.02 7.51
CA SER A 20 4.38 17.82 6.30
C SER A 20 4.95 16.66 5.46
N PRO A 21 4.14 15.71 4.98
CA PRO A 21 4.63 14.55 4.23
C PRO A 21 5.38 14.93 2.94
N TYR A 22 5.23 16.18 2.49
CA TYR A 22 6.03 16.81 1.44
C TYR A 22 7.43 17.25 1.87
N ARG A 23 7.83 17.16 3.14
CA ARG A 23 9.24 17.32 3.56
C ARG A 23 9.97 15.99 3.63
N THR A 24 9.25 14.89 3.86
CA THR A 24 9.82 13.52 3.86
C THR A 24 9.89 12.86 2.48
N HIS A 25 9.31 13.47 1.44
CA HIS A 25 9.30 12.94 0.06
C HIS A 25 10.70 12.66 -0.49
N THR A 26 11.72 13.36 -0.01
CA THR A 26 13.13 13.20 -0.38
C THR A 26 13.73 11.89 0.12
N LEU A 27 13.16 11.28 1.17
CA LEU A 27 13.73 10.10 1.84
C LEU A 27 12.83 8.85 1.74
N VAL A 28 11.50 9.01 1.77
CA VAL A 28 10.57 7.87 1.75
C VAL A 28 9.56 8.00 0.61
N LYS A 29 9.52 6.99 -0.25
CA LYS A 29 8.61 6.96 -1.40
C LYS A 29 7.36 6.10 -1.18
N LYS A 30 7.36 5.19 -0.19
CA LYS A 30 6.30 4.20 0.04
C LYS A 30 6.19 3.78 1.50
N ILE A 31 5.00 3.39 1.91
CA ILE A 31 4.72 2.70 3.17
C ILE A 31 4.27 1.28 2.85
N LEU A 32 4.87 0.27 3.48
CA LEU A 32 4.42 -1.13 3.41
C LEU A 32 3.65 -1.44 4.69
N PHE A 33 2.35 -1.73 4.58
CA PHE A 33 1.52 -2.01 5.75
C PHE A 33 1.65 -3.46 6.22
N GLY A 34 1.95 -4.37 5.30
CA GLY A 34 2.18 -5.78 5.62
C GLY A 34 1.64 -6.73 4.56
N ARG A 35 1.92 -8.01 4.76
CA ARG A 35 1.36 -9.10 3.98
C ARG A 35 -0.08 -9.32 4.43
N LEU A 36 -0.99 -9.70 3.54
CA LEU A 36 -2.36 -10.08 3.89
C LEU A 36 -2.45 -11.60 4.05
N PHE A 37 -3.31 -12.08 4.94
CA PHE A 37 -3.72 -13.48 4.90
C PHE A 37 -4.34 -13.79 3.53
N LEU A 38 -4.05 -14.96 2.94
CA LEU A 38 -4.66 -15.36 1.66
C LEU A 38 -6.19 -15.43 1.74
N SER A 39 -6.74 -15.77 2.91
CA SER A 39 -8.19 -15.75 3.18
C SER A 39 -8.84 -14.37 3.04
N THR A 40 -8.05 -13.30 3.05
CA THR A 40 -8.51 -11.92 2.81
C THR A 40 -8.90 -11.69 1.34
N ALA A 41 -8.42 -12.50 0.39
CA ALA A 41 -8.69 -12.32 -1.04
C ALA A 41 -10.18 -12.26 -1.36
N LYS A 42 -10.99 -13.17 -0.79
CA LYS A 42 -12.44 -13.18 -0.97
C LYS A 42 -13.09 -11.86 -0.55
N ARG A 43 -12.75 -11.36 0.63
CA ARG A 43 -13.30 -10.10 1.19
C ARG A 43 -12.83 -8.87 0.43
N LEU A 44 -11.62 -8.91 -0.15
CA LEU A 44 -11.16 -7.85 -1.04
C LEU A 44 -11.94 -7.85 -2.35
N CYS A 45 -12.14 -9.01 -2.99
CA CYS A 45 -12.90 -9.11 -4.24
C CYS A 45 -14.40 -8.78 -4.08
N GLU A 46 -14.97 -8.91 -2.87
CA GLU A 46 -16.33 -8.43 -2.58
C GLU A 46 -16.46 -6.91 -2.68
N LYS A 47 -15.35 -6.16 -2.55
CA LYS A 47 -15.36 -4.69 -2.46
C LYS A 47 -14.57 -3.99 -3.57
N TYR A 48 -13.50 -4.62 -4.04
CA TYR A 48 -12.57 -4.06 -5.02
C TYR A 48 -12.33 -5.05 -6.15
N ARG A 49 -12.16 -4.52 -7.36
CA ARG A 49 -11.84 -5.29 -8.55
C ARG A 49 -10.34 -5.33 -8.78
N PHE A 50 -9.81 -6.43 -9.30
CA PHE A 50 -8.38 -6.59 -9.60
C PHE A 50 -8.20 -6.90 -11.08
N VAL A 51 -7.62 -5.97 -11.85
CA VAL A 51 -7.54 -6.10 -13.31
C VAL A 51 -6.10 -6.20 -13.79
N TYR A 52 -5.80 -7.25 -14.55
CA TYR A 52 -4.53 -7.48 -15.23
C TYR A 52 -4.77 -7.76 -16.72
N LYS A 53 -4.23 -6.90 -17.60
CA LYS A 53 -4.39 -7.02 -19.07
C LYS A 53 -5.86 -7.25 -19.48
N ASP A 54 -6.75 -6.39 -19.01
CA ASP A 54 -8.19 -6.42 -19.31
C ASP A 54 -8.96 -7.65 -18.80
N ARG A 55 -8.30 -8.54 -18.05
CA ARG A 55 -8.95 -9.61 -17.29
C ARG A 55 -9.08 -9.22 -15.83
N GLU A 56 -10.28 -9.33 -15.30
CA GLU A 56 -10.54 -9.23 -13.88
C GLU A 56 -10.27 -10.57 -13.19
N TYR A 57 -9.57 -10.55 -12.06
CA TYR A 57 -9.37 -11.70 -11.20
C TYR A 57 -10.50 -11.82 -10.19
N ASN A 58 -11.08 -13.01 -10.09
CA ASN A 58 -11.96 -13.37 -8.97
C ASN A 58 -11.15 -13.82 -7.74
N ALA A 59 -11.85 -14.09 -6.64
CA ALA A 59 -11.23 -14.47 -5.36
C ALA A 59 -10.44 -15.79 -5.44
N GLU A 60 -10.98 -16.81 -6.11
CA GLU A 60 -10.34 -18.12 -6.28
C GLU A 60 -9.08 -17.97 -7.12
N GLU A 61 -9.17 -17.24 -8.23
CA GLU A 61 -8.02 -16.95 -9.09
C GLU A 61 -6.94 -16.16 -8.36
N LEU A 62 -7.29 -15.22 -7.47
CA LEU A 62 -6.30 -14.53 -6.65
C LEU A 62 -5.60 -15.49 -5.69
N GLN A 63 -6.36 -16.38 -5.03
CA GLN A 63 -5.83 -17.32 -4.05
C GLN A 63 -4.95 -18.40 -4.70
N ASP A 64 -5.34 -18.89 -5.87
CA ASP A 64 -4.65 -19.95 -6.60
C ASP A 64 -3.42 -19.43 -7.34
N ASN A 65 -3.52 -18.26 -7.98
CA ASN A 65 -2.42 -17.76 -8.81
C ASN A 65 -1.34 -17.04 -8.01
N PHE A 66 -1.64 -16.53 -6.81
CA PHE A 66 -0.73 -15.70 -6.04
C PHE A 66 -0.42 -16.28 -4.65
N SER A 67 0.85 -16.27 -4.25
CA SER A 67 1.31 -16.74 -2.94
C SER A 67 1.38 -15.66 -1.86
N LYS A 68 1.47 -14.39 -2.27
CA LYS A 68 1.51 -13.24 -1.36
C LYS A 68 0.72 -12.07 -1.93
N ILE A 69 0.02 -11.38 -1.04
CA ILE A 69 -0.68 -10.12 -1.30
C ILE A 69 -0.15 -9.14 -0.26
N ILE A 70 0.40 -8.00 -0.68
CA ILE A 70 1.00 -7.01 0.22
C ILE A 70 0.30 -5.68 0.01
N LEU A 71 -0.18 -5.07 1.09
CA LEU A 71 -0.79 -3.74 1.06
C LEU A 71 0.27 -2.68 1.30
N ALA A 72 0.22 -1.61 0.51
CA ALA A 72 1.14 -0.49 0.59
C ALA A 72 0.47 0.82 0.14
N ALA A 73 1.18 1.94 0.29
CA ALA A 73 0.81 3.23 -0.25
C ALA A 73 2.02 3.99 -0.80
N ASP A 74 1.83 4.74 -1.88
CA ASP A 74 2.84 5.64 -2.45
C ASP A 74 2.78 7.02 -1.76
N ILE A 75 3.92 7.59 -1.35
CA ILE A 75 4.03 8.96 -0.79
C ILE A 75 4.45 9.92 -1.91
N PRO A 76 4.01 11.20 -1.92
CA PRO A 76 3.23 11.91 -0.89
C PRO A 76 1.71 11.81 -1.08
N ASP A 77 1.25 11.10 -2.10
CA ASP A 77 -0.16 11.08 -2.45
C ASP A 77 -0.98 10.11 -1.63
N TYR A 78 -0.33 9.20 -0.90
CA TYR A 78 -0.91 8.11 -0.13
C TYR A 78 -1.74 7.12 -0.96
N ASN A 79 -1.52 7.09 -2.29
CA ASN A 79 -2.27 6.24 -3.21
C ASN A 79 -2.17 4.77 -2.79
N PRO A 80 -3.29 4.09 -2.49
CA PRO A 80 -3.26 2.69 -2.11
C PRO A 80 -2.80 1.81 -3.27
N LEU A 81 -1.96 0.83 -2.96
CA LEU A 81 -1.44 -0.12 -3.93
C LEU A 81 -1.28 -1.51 -3.30
N ILE A 82 -1.39 -2.53 -4.15
CA ILE A 82 -1.24 -3.93 -3.77
C ILE A 82 -0.13 -4.57 -4.60
N TYR A 83 0.79 -5.27 -3.94
CA TYR A 83 1.72 -6.16 -4.62
C TYR A 83 1.21 -7.59 -4.58
N LEU A 84 1.04 -8.20 -5.75
CA LEU A 84 0.65 -9.60 -5.88
C LEU A 84 1.87 -10.43 -6.31
N LYS A 85 2.12 -11.55 -5.63
CA LYS A 85 3.23 -12.46 -5.93
C LYS A 85 2.74 -13.69 -6.69
N PRO A 86 2.92 -13.79 -8.03
CA PRO A 86 2.49 -14.98 -8.75
C PRO A 86 3.28 -16.20 -8.26
N ARG A 87 2.61 -17.34 -8.05
CA ARG A 87 3.25 -18.57 -7.57
C ARG A 87 4.33 -19.09 -8.53
N GLN A 88 4.07 -18.97 -9.83
CA GLN A 88 4.94 -19.52 -10.89
C GLN A 88 6.07 -18.58 -11.32
N LYS A 89 6.10 -17.32 -10.83
CA LYS A 89 7.05 -16.31 -11.31
C LYS A 89 7.83 -15.67 -10.17
N LYS A 90 9.11 -15.42 -10.39
CA LYS A 90 9.98 -14.70 -9.44
C LYS A 90 9.87 -13.18 -9.58
N GLU A 91 8.66 -12.63 -9.63
CA GLU A 91 8.38 -11.19 -9.70
C GLU A 91 7.18 -10.83 -8.83
N TYR A 92 6.91 -9.54 -8.60
CA TYR A 92 5.64 -9.04 -8.05
C TYR A 92 4.92 -8.19 -9.08
N TYR A 93 3.58 -8.21 -9.06
CA TYR A 93 2.72 -7.31 -9.83
C TYR A 93 2.32 -6.15 -8.94
N LYS A 94 2.68 -4.93 -9.34
CA LYS A 94 2.19 -3.71 -8.71
C LYS A 94 0.81 -3.40 -9.27
N MET A 95 -0.19 -3.44 -8.41
CA MET A 95 -1.56 -3.06 -8.69
C MET A 95 -1.82 -1.70 -8.04
N VAL A 96 -2.30 -0.72 -8.80
CA VAL A 96 -2.56 0.65 -8.34
C VAL A 96 -4.06 0.88 -8.29
N TYR A 97 -4.54 1.47 -7.20
CA TYR A 97 -5.95 1.83 -7.06
C TYR A 97 -6.31 3.01 -7.96
N ASP A 98 -7.42 2.92 -8.70
CA ASP A 98 -7.86 3.93 -9.66
C ASP A 98 -8.81 4.98 -9.08
N GLY A 99 -9.10 4.93 -7.78
CA GLY A 99 -10.05 5.80 -7.11
C GLY A 99 -11.52 5.32 -7.20
N GLN A 100 -11.82 4.38 -8.09
CA GLN A 100 -13.18 3.94 -8.44
C GLN A 100 -13.41 2.45 -8.11
N GLY A 101 -12.75 1.96 -7.07
CA GLY A 101 -12.91 0.59 -6.60
C GLY A 101 -12.06 -0.45 -7.35
N THR A 102 -11.12 -0.04 -8.22
CA THR A 102 -10.36 -1.00 -9.03
C THR A 102 -8.85 -0.87 -8.82
N PHE A 103 -8.19 -2.00 -8.55
CA PHE A 103 -6.75 -2.14 -8.58
C PHE A 103 -6.31 -2.62 -9.98
N LYS A 104 -5.60 -1.76 -10.71
CA LYS A 104 -5.11 -2.05 -12.08
C LYS A 104 -3.62 -2.33 -12.07
N TYR A 105 -3.20 -3.31 -12.86
CA TYR A 105 -1.79 -3.58 -13.06
C TYR A 105 -1.06 -2.37 -13.66
N GLU A 106 0.04 -1.95 -13.01
CA GLU A 106 0.94 -0.92 -13.53
C GLU A 106 2.20 -1.56 -14.12
N ARG A 107 2.92 -2.34 -13.31
CA ARG A 107 4.23 -2.90 -13.69
C ARG A 107 4.64 -4.07 -12.82
N LYS A 108 5.73 -4.74 -13.21
CA LYS A 108 6.38 -5.78 -12.41
C LYS A 108 7.56 -5.26 -11.59
N THR A 109 7.77 -5.85 -10.42
CA THR A 109 9.00 -5.72 -9.62
C THR A 109 9.85 -6.99 -9.82
N PRO A 110 11.04 -6.90 -10.44
CA PRO A 110 11.91 -8.05 -10.69
C PRO A 110 12.62 -8.56 -9.41
N PRO A 111 13.18 -9.78 -9.39
CA PRO A 111 13.73 -10.37 -8.17
C PRO A 111 15.07 -9.80 -7.71
N LYS A 112 15.83 -9.17 -8.61
CA LYS A 112 17.22 -8.73 -8.36
C LYS A 112 17.33 -7.32 -7.78
N VAL A 113 16.23 -6.75 -7.30
CA VAL A 113 16.23 -5.41 -6.68
C VAL A 113 16.00 -5.53 -5.17
N GLY A 114 16.68 -4.71 -4.37
CA GLY A 114 16.55 -4.77 -2.90
C GLY A 114 15.10 -4.64 -2.42
N PHE A 115 14.29 -3.87 -3.16
CA PHE A 115 12.85 -3.76 -2.88
C PHE A 115 12.10 -5.10 -2.96
N TYR A 116 12.48 -6.00 -3.87
CA TYR A 116 11.88 -7.33 -3.93
C TYR A 116 12.19 -8.14 -2.67
N ILE A 117 13.43 -8.08 -2.20
CA ILE A 117 13.86 -8.77 -0.98
C ILE A 117 13.08 -8.24 0.22
N TRP A 118 12.84 -6.92 0.27
CA TRP A 118 12.04 -6.31 1.32
C TRP A 118 10.57 -6.78 1.30
N LEU A 119 9.96 -6.93 0.12
CA LEU A 119 8.62 -7.52 0.01
C LEU A 119 8.59 -8.99 0.46
N GLU A 120 9.64 -9.75 0.16
CA GLU A 120 9.75 -11.14 0.57
C GLU A 120 9.85 -11.30 2.10
N SER A 121 10.49 -10.35 2.79
CA SER A 121 10.74 -10.39 4.24
C SER A 121 9.55 -9.94 5.11
N LEU A 122 8.39 -9.62 4.53
CA LEU A 122 7.24 -9.13 5.31
C LEU A 122 6.51 -10.28 6.04
N GLU A 123 6.50 -10.20 7.36
CA GLU A 123 5.92 -11.22 8.25
C GLU A 123 4.70 -10.84 9.11
N PRO A 124 4.19 -9.58 9.23
CA PRO A 124 2.85 -9.42 9.77
C PRO A 124 1.81 -9.79 8.69
N GLU A 125 0.91 -10.70 9.03
CA GLU A 125 -0.30 -11.00 8.25
C GLU A 125 -1.46 -10.10 8.73
N LEU A 126 -1.93 -9.23 7.85
CA LEU A 126 -3.08 -8.36 8.08
C LEU A 126 -4.38 -9.08 7.71
N GLY A 127 -5.36 -9.02 8.61
CA GLY A 127 -6.73 -9.45 8.36
C GLY A 127 -7.49 -8.49 7.44
N TYR A 128 -8.54 -9.02 6.79
CA TYR A 128 -9.35 -8.27 5.83
C TYR A 128 -9.95 -6.98 6.40
N GLN A 129 -10.36 -6.97 7.67
CA GLN A 129 -10.98 -5.81 8.31
C GLN A 129 -10.03 -4.61 8.35
N VAL A 130 -8.77 -4.86 8.73
CA VAL A 130 -7.74 -3.81 8.79
C VAL A 130 -7.36 -3.37 7.38
N ALA A 131 -7.17 -4.32 6.46
CA ALA A 131 -6.81 -4.02 5.07
C ALA A 131 -7.86 -3.14 4.39
N ILE A 132 -9.15 -3.48 4.49
CA ILE A 132 -10.25 -2.70 3.91
C ILE A 132 -10.32 -1.30 4.54
N ARG A 133 -10.22 -1.19 5.88
CA ARG A 133 -10.23 0.11 6.56
C ARG A 133 -9.08 1.00 6.12
N LEU A 134 -7.88 0.44 5.94
CA LEU A 134 -6.72 1.17 5.43
C LEU A 134 -6.95 1.63 4.00
N ILE A 135 -7.41 0.74 3.09
CA ILE A 135 -7.69 1.11 1.70
C ILE A 135 -8.76 2.21 1.64
N ASP A 136 -9.82 2.13 2.44
CA ASP A 136 -10.87 3.15 2.49
C ASP A 136 -10.37 4.49 3.06
N ALA A 137 -9.52 4.46 4.10
CA ALA A 137 -8.95 5.67 4.69
C ALA A 137 -8.00 6.37 3.70
N LEU A 138 -7.11 5.60 3.06
CA LEU A 138 -6.20 6.09 2.02
C LEU A 138 -7.00 6.63 0.83
N SER A 139 -7.95 5.87 0.31
CA SER A 139 -8.79 6.29 -0.83
C SER A 139 -9.52 7.60 -0.56
N ARG A 140 -10.10 7.76 0.64
CA ARG A 140 -10.72 9.03 1.03
C ARG A 140 -9.71 10.18 1.04
N TYR A 141 -8.54 9.97 1.62
CA TYR A 141 -7.49 10.99 1.65
C TYR A 141 -7.00 11.37 0.24
N CYS A 142 -6.80 10.40 -0.66
CA CYS A 142 -6.24 10.63 -1.99
C CYS A 142 -7.23 11.23 -2.98
N PHE A 143 -8.49 10.77 -2.96
CA PHE A 143 -9.47 11.04 -4.02
C PHE A 143 -10.65 11.91 -3.58
N THR A 144 -10.80 12.20 -2.28
CA THR A 144 -11.90 13.03 -1.77
C THR A 144 -11.46 14.23 -0.92
N ALA A 145 -10.17 14.36 -0.61
CA ALA A 145 -9.66 15.57 0.03
C ALA A 145 -9.74 16.76 -0.95
N PRO A 146 -10.10 17.97 -0.47
CA PRO A 146 -10.07 19.18 -1.30
C PRO A 146 -8.67 19.36 -1.90
N ALA A 147 -8.62 19.91 -3.12
CA ALA A 147 -7.39 20.10 -3.89
C ALA A 147 -6.27 20.61 -2.98
N LYS A 148 -5.19 19.83 -2.88
CA LYS A 148 -3.99 20.16 -2.11
C LYS A 148 -3.55 21.58 -2.52
N GLN A 149 -3.69 22.56 -1.63
CA GLN A 149 -3.04 23.86 -1.85
C GLN A 149 -1.55 23.59 -2.01
N PRO A 150 -0.92 24.07 -3.09
CA PRO A 150 0.52 23.94 -3.24
C PRO A 150 1.20 24.62 -2.05
N PRO A 151 2.30 24.07 -1.51
CA PRO A 151 3.02 24.72 -0.43
C PRO A 151 3.59 26.05 -0.95
N GLY A 152 3.03 27.17 -0.49
CA GLY A 152 3.51 28.52 -0.82
C GLY A 152 2.47 29.51 -1.37
N SER A 153 1.19 29.40 -1.01
CA SER A 153 0.21 30.49 -1.15
C SER A 153 -0.03 31.17 0.20
#